data_AF-A0A1Q7MR75-F1
#
_entry.id   AF-A0A1Q7MR75-F1
#
_cell.length_a   1.000
_cell.length_b   1.000
_cell.length_c   1.000
_cell.angle_alpha   90.00
_cell.angle_beta   90.00
_cell.angle_gamma   90.00
#
_symmetry.space_group_name_H-M   'P 1'
#
loop_
_entity.id
_entity.type
_entity.pdbx_description
1 polymer ?
#
loop_
_entity_poly.entity_id
_entity_poly.type
_entity_poly.pdbx_seq_one_letter_code
_entity_poly.pdbx_strand_id
1 'polypeptide(L)'
;MVAFVLVASACGRDPKVTYARLLERAASWSASVQFTAEMARARYVPRAFVHDVLSTSVNALATIRRQIQDDRDVDARSRTQTADLCGRLAALVEDADRARALPDDRALRDIEIRLRAAAQAARGLVPLETPW
;
A
#
# COMPACT_ATOMS: atom_id res chain seq x y z
N MET A 1 32.08 -24.72 35.32
CA MET A 1 31.36 -24.89 34.03
C MET A 1 30.46 -23.67 33.86
N VAL A 2 30.93 -22.65 33.15
CA VAL A 2 30.17 -21.42 32.92
C VAL A 2 29.41 -21.60 31.61
N ALA A 3 28.12 -21.87 31.71
CA ALA A 3 27.23 -21.91 30.56
C ALA A 3 26.95 -20.47 30.13
N PHE A 4 27.70 -19.99 29.13
CA PHE A 4 27.35 -18.80 28.37
C PHE A 4 26.05 -19.10 27.62
N VAL A 5 24.92 -18.71 28.21
CA VAL A 5 23.65 -18.65 27.49
C VAL A 5 23.82 -17.57 26.43
N LEU A 6 24.18 -17.99 25.23
CA LEU A 6 24.03 -17.21 24.01
C LEU A 6 22.54 -16.89 23.88
N VAL A 7 22.14 -15.73 24.42
CA VAL A 7 20.93 -15.04 24.03
C VAL A 7 21.11 -14.80 22.54
N ALA A 8 20.55 -15.68 21.73
CA ALA A 8 20.27 -15.40 20.35
C ALA A 8 19.36 -14.17 20.36
N SER A 9 19.96 -13.01 20.19
CA SER A 9 19.28 -11.79 19.78
C SER A 9 18.64 -12.11 18.44
N ALA A 10 17.44 -12.67 18.49
CA ALA A 10 16.53 -12.68 17.36
C ALA A 10 16.54 -11.25 16.83
N CYS A 11 17.08 -11.05 15.63
CA CYS A 11 17.04 -9.76 14.94
C CYS A 11 15.62 -9.22 15.07
N GLY A 12 15.45 -8.24 15.95
CA GLY A 12 14.14 -7.74 16.39
C GLY A 12 13.43 -7.12 15.21
N ARG A 13 12.60 -7.91 14.53
CA ARG A 13 11.76 -7.42 13.44
C ARG A 13 10.61 -6.68 14.09
N ASP A 14 10.76 -5.36 14.22
CA ASP A 14 9.70 -4.52 14.78
C ASP A 14 8.42 -4.69 13.94
N PRO A 15 7.33 -5.21 14.52
CA PRO A 15 6.06 -5.41 13.81
C PRO A 15 5.54 -4.10 13.21
N LYS A 16 5.75 -2.96 13.89
CA LYS A 16 5.33 -1.65 13.40
C LYS A 16 6.04 -1.25 12.12
N VAL A 17 7.34 -1.58 11.99
CA VAL A 17 8.11 -1.32 10.78
C VAL A 17 7.64 -2.22 9.64
N THR A 18 7.31 -3.48 9.94
CA THR A 18 6.80 -4.43 8.94
C THR A 18 5.43 -3.98 8.42
N TYR A 19 4.53 -3.61 9.32
CA TYR A 19 3.24 -3.05 8.99
C TYR A 19 3.35 -1.76 8.17
N ALA A 20 4.19 -0.81 8.60
CA ALA A 20 4.41 0.43 7.85
C ALA A 20 4.92 0.19 6.42
N ARG A 21 5.79 -0.82 6.22
CA ARG A 21 6.25 -1.22 4.88
C ARG A 21 5.11 -1.78 4.01
N LEU A 22 4.15 -2.50 4.58
CA LEU A 22 2.97 -2.95 3.84
C LEU A 22 2.14 -1.77 3.34
N LEU A 23 1.94 -0.77 4.20
CA LEU A 23 1.21 0.46 3.86
C LEU A 23 1.93 1.27 2.77
N GLU A 24 3.26 1.39 2.84
CA GLU A 24 4.05 2.03 1.78
C GLU A 24 4.00 1.28 0.46
N ARG A 25 4.05 -0.06 0.49
CA ARG A 25 3.88 -0.88 -0.71
C ARG A 25 2.50 -0.71 -1.34
N ALA A 26 1.45 -0.57 -0.54
CA ALA A 26 0.12 -0.25 -1.06
C ALA A 26 0.10 1.15 -1.69
N ALA A 27 0.68 2.15 -1.02
CA ALA A 27 0.77 3.52 -1.55
C ALA A 27 1.58 3.58 -2.85
N SER A 28 2.67 2.82 -2.97
CA SER A 28 3.49 2.81 -4.19
C SER A 28 2.73 2.31 -5.40
N TRP A 29 1.77 1.39 -5.24
CA TRP A 29 0.91 0.96 -6.35
C TRP A 29 0.05 2.10 -6.90
N SER A 30 -0.47 2.97 -6.04
CA SER A 30 -1.20 4.17 -6.49
C SER A 30 -0.31 5.06 -7.36
N ALA A 31 0.93 5.32 -6.91
CA ALA A 31 1.89 6.12 -7.66
C ALA A 31 2.29 5.44 -9.00
N SER A 32 2.51 4.13 -9.02
CA SER A 32 2.81 3.38 -10.24
C SER A 32 1.66 3.44 -11.25
N VAL A 33 0.42 3.35 -10.78
CA VAL A 33 -0.78 3.46 -11.62
C VAL A 33 -0.92 4.88 -12.19
N GLN A 34 -0.73 5.93 -11.39
CA GLN A 34 -0.73 7.33 -11.85
C GLN A 34 0.33 7.55 -12.92
N PHE A 35 1.58 7.11 -12.67
CA PHE A 35 2.66 7.22 -13.64
C PHE A 35 2.37 6.47 -14.95
N THR A 36 1.77 5.28 -14.84
CA THR A 36 1.34 4.51 -16.01
C THR A 36 0.24 5.23 -16.80
N ALA A 37 -0.70 5.88 -16.11
CA ALA A 37 -1.73 6.69 -16.74
C ALA A 37 -1.13 7.90 -17.48
N GLU A 38 -0.14 8.58 -16.90
CA GLU A 38 0.61 9.66 -17.55
C GLU A 38 1.32 9.18 -18.81
N MET A 39 2.06 8.06 -18.72
CA MET A 39 2.72 7.45 -19.88
C MET A 39 1.72 7.07 -20.99
N ALA A 40 0.55 6.56 -20.61
CA ALA A 40 -0.50 6.19 -21.56
C ALA A 40 -1.10 7.42 -22.25
N ARG A 41 -1.37 8.51 -21.51
CA ARG A 41 -1.84 9.80 -22.08
C ARG A 41 -0.82 10.37 -23.07
N ALA A 42 0.46 10.27 -22.75
CA ALA A 42 1.57 10.69 -23.60
C ALA A 42 1.89 9.69 -24.74
N ARG A 43 1.16 8.56 -24.84
CA ARG A 43 1.35 7.51 -25.84
C ARG A 43 2.74 6.84 -25.83
N TYR A 44 3.40 6.84 -24.67
CA TYR A 44 4.68 6.15 -24.50
C TYR A 44 4.54 4.64 -24.27
N VAL A 45 3.36 4.17 -23.87
CA VAL A 45 3.08 2.76 -23.59
C VAL A 45 1.84 2.27 -24.33
N PRO A 46 1.82 1.00 -24.76
CA PRO A 46 0.64 0.40 -25.38
C PRO A 46 -0.47 0.14 -24.34
N ARG A 47 -1.72 0.04 -24.81
CA ARG A 47 -2.88 -0.24 -23.93
C ARG A 47 -2.76 -1.57 -23.18
N ALA A 48 -2.11 -2.57 -23.78
CA ALA A 48 -1.85 -3.86 -23.13
C ALA A 48 -0.96 -3.70 -21.88
N PHE A 49 0.06 -2.85 -21.95
CA PHE A 49 0.92 -2.56 -20.79
C PHE A 49 0.12 -1.90 -19.65
N VAL A 50 -0.81 -1.00 -19.97
CA VAL A 50 -1.69 -0.40 -18.96
C VAL A 50 -2.54 -1.47 -18.28
N HIS A 51 -3.17 -2.35 -19.06
CA HIS A 51 -3.94 -3.48 -18.54
C HIS A 51 -3.11 -4.36 -17.60
N ASP A 52 -1.90 -4.73 -18.02
CA ASP A 52 -1.01 -5.58 -17.22
C ASP A 52 -0.66 -4.93 -15.88
N VAL A 53 -0.37 -3.62 -15.87
CA VAL A 53 -0.09 -2.87 -14.64
C VAL A 53 -1.32 -2.82 -13.73
N LEU A 54 -2.50 -2.49 -14.27
CA LEU A 54 -3.73 -2.42 -13.48
C LEU A 54 -4.05 -3.78 -12.86
N SER A 55 -4.09 -4.85 -13.66
CA SER A 55 -4.35 -6.22 -13.20
C SER A 55 -3.34 -6.70 -12.15
N THR A 56 -2.04 -6.43 -12.37
CA THR A 56 -0.99 -6.77 -11.40
C THR A 56 -1.18 -6.03 -10.08
N SER A 57 -1.52 -4.73 -10.15
CA SER A 57 -1.70 -3.92 -8.94
C SER A 57 -2.92 -4.37 -8.12
N VAL A 58 -4.03 -4.78 -8.74
CA VAL A 58 -5.19 -5.35 -8.03
C VAL A 58 -4.78 -6.59 -7.22
N ASN A 59 -4.05 -7.52 -7.85
CA ASN A 59 -3.60 -8.75 -7.20
C ASN A 59 -2.61 -8.47 -6.04
N ALA A 60 -1.71 -7.52 -6.25
CA ALA A 60 -0.76 -7.13 -5.22
C ALA A 60 -1.45 -6.45 -4.03
N LEU A 61 -2.43 -5.58 -4.28
CA LEU A 61 -3.23 -4.92 -3.25
C LEU A 61 -4.09 -5.91 -2.46
N ALA A 62 -4.68 -6.91 -3.11
CA ALA A 62 -5.40 -7.99 -2.44
C ALA A 62 -4.47 -8.79 -1.50
N THR A 63 -3.24 -9.06 -1.94
CA THR A 63 -2.22 -9.74 -1.12
C THR A 63 -1.81 -8.89 0.09
N ILE A 64 -1.53 -7.60 -0.12
CA ILE A 64 -1.17 -6.67 0.96
C ILE A 64 -2.32 -6.54 1.96
N ARG A 65 -3.57 -6.43 1.49
CA ARG A 65 -4.75 -6.38 2.35
C ARG A 65 -4.84 -7.60 3.27
N ARG A 66 -4.63 -8.80 2.73
CA ARG A 66 -4.64 -10.03 3.53
C ARG A 66 -3.53 -10.01 4.59
N GLN A 67 -2.31 -9.61 4.20
CA GLN A 67 -1.18 -9.49 5.14
C GLN A 67 -1.47 -8.50 6.27
N ILE A 68 -2.11 -7.37 5.98
CA ILE A 68 -2.55 -6.39 6.98
C ILE A 68 -3.60 -6.99 7.94
N GLN A 69 -4.57 -7.74 7.42
CA GLN A 69 -5.63 -8.36 8.24
C GLN A 69 -5.07 -9.45 9.17
N ASP A 70 -4.03 -10.16 8.71
CA ASP A 70 -3.41 -11.27 9.43
C ASP A 70 -2.36 -10.81 10.47
N ASP A 71 -1.89 -9.57 10.41
CA ASP A 71 -0.89 -9.02 11.34
C ASP A 71 -1.50 -8.82 12.74
N ARG A 72 -1.30 -9.72 13.69
CA ARG A 72 -1.95 -9.65 15.01
C ARG A 72 -1.28 -8.69 15.99
N ASP A 73 -0.11 -8.18 15.63
CA ASP A 73 0.68 -7.28 16.49
C ASP A 73 0.22 -5.81 16.36
N VAL A 74 -0.69 -5.53 15.42
CA VAL A 74 -1.29 -4.20 15.19
C VAL A 74 -2.72 -4.18 15.71
N ASP A 75 -3.15 -3.05 16.27
CA ASP A 75 -4.50 -2.91 16.80
C ASP A 75 -5.57 -3.14 15.71
N ALA A 76 -6.68 -3.78 16.10
CA ALA A 76 -7.71 -4.21 15.16
C ALA A 76 -8.33 -3.06 14.35
N ARG A 77 -8.45 -1.87 14.95
CA ARG A 77 -9.03 -0.70 14.27
C ARG A 77 -8.13 -0.23 13.14
N SER A 78 -6.84 -0.08 13.40
CA SER A 78 -5.85 0.30 12.39
C SER A 78 -5.80 -0.70 11.25
N ARG A 79 -5.82 -2.00 11.54
CA ARG A 79 -5.82 -3.06 10.51
C ARG A 79 -7.04 -2.99 9.62
N THR A 80 -8.24 -2.88 10.19
CA THR A 80 -9.48 -2.75 9.41
C THR A 80 -9.44 -1.50 8.55
N GLN A 81 -9.08 -0.35 9.12
CA GLN A 81 -9.02 0.92 8.39
C GLN A 81 -8.05 0.88 7.20
N THR A 82 -6.85 0.33 7.38
CA THR A 82 -5.86 0.28 6.29
C THR A 82 -6.15 -0.83 5.29
N ALA A 83 -6.73 -1.94 5.73
CA ALA A 83 -7.26 -2.97 4.83
C ALA A 83 -8.38 -2.41 3.94
N ASP A 84 -9.25 -1.57 4.48
CA ASP A 84 -10.30 -0.88 3.72
C ASP A 84 -9.73 0.10 2.70
N LEU A 85 -8.66 0.84 3.06
CA LEU A 85 -7.95 1.70 2.09
C LEU A 85 -7.35 0.88 0.95
N CYS A 86 -6.72 -0.25 1.24
CA CYS A 86 -6.22 -1.17 0.20
C CYS A 86 -7.35 -1.71 -0.68
N GLY A 87 -8.50 -2.03 -0.07
CA GLY A 87 -9.69 -2.49 -0.79
C GLY A 87 -10.27 -1.42 -1.72
N ARG A 88 -10.37 -0.17 -1.27
CA ARG A 88 -10.82 0.96 -2.08
C ARG A 88 -9.88 1.24 -3.24
N LEU A 89 -8.56 1.16 -3.01
CA LEU A 89 -7.56 1.33 -4.06
C LEU A 89 -7.69 0.22 -5.11
N ALA A 90 -7.80 -1.04 -4.67
CA ALA A 90 -7.97 -2.16 -5.59
C ALA A 90 -9.25 -2.03 -6.42
N ALA A 91 -10.38 -1.64 -5.80
CA ALA A 91 -11.65 -1.44 -6.50
C ALA A 91 -11.54 -0.34 -7.56
N LEU A 92 -10.93 0.80 -7.24
CA LEU A 92 -10.74 1.91 -8.19
C LEU A 92 -9.92 1.48 -9.41
N VAL A 93 -8.83 0.75 -9.18
CA VAL A 93 -7.97 0.22 -10.23
C VAL A 93 -8.70 -0.83 -11.07
N GLU A 94 -9.40 -1.76 -10.42
CA GLU A 94 -10.14 -2.83 -11.09
C GLU A 94 -11.29 -2.29 -11.94
N ASP A 95 -11.99 -1.26 -11.47
CA ASP A 95 -13.06 -0.59 -12.21
C ASP A 95 -12.51 0.11 -13.46
N ALA A 96 -11.35 0.77 -13.35
CA ALA A 96 -10.66 1.37 -14.50
C ALA A 96 -10.23 0.31 -15.52
N ASP A 97 -9.70 -0.82 -15.04
CA ASP A 97 -9.28 -1.93 -15.90
C ASP A 97 -10.47 -2.53 -16.67
N ARG A 98 -11.56 -2.84 -15.94
CA ARG A 98 -12.81 -3.37 -16.52
C ARG A 98 -13.43 -2.40 -17.53
N ALA A 99 -13.42 -1.10 -17.24
CA ALA A 99 -13.92 -0.06 -18.13
C ALA A 99 -12.96 0.25 -19.31
N ARG A 100 -11.76 -0.33 -19.34
CA ARG A 100 -10.68 0.00 -20.29
C ARG A 100 -10.36 1.49 -20.33
N ALA A 101 -10.45 2.13 -19.17
CA ALA A 101 -10.25 3.56 -18.95
C ALA A 101 -9.02 3.80 -18.05
N LEU A 102 -8.64 5.07 -17.90
CA LEU A 102 -7.65 5.46 -16.92
C LEU A 102 -8.34 5.70 -15.56
N PRO A 103 -7.73 5.28 -14.44
CA PRO A 103 -8.27 5.53 -13.12
C PRO A 103 -8.27 7.03 -12.77
N ASP A 104 -9.11 7.40 -11.80
CA ASP A 104 -9.21 8.78 -11.29
C ASP A 104 -7.97 9.14 -10.46
N ASP A 105 -7.13 10.02 -11.01
CA ASP A 105 -5.90 10.50 -10.38
C ASP A 105 -6.14 11.12 -9.00
N ARG A 106 -7.25 11.85 -8.81
CA ARG A 106 -7.55 12.50 -7.53
C ARG A 106 -7.87 11.45 -6.48
N ALA A 107 -8.71 10.49 -6.82
CA ALA A 107 -9.06 9.39 -5.91
C ALA A 107 -7.84 8.53 -5.57
N LEU A 108 -6.99 8.22 -6.55
CA LEU A 108 -5.71 7.53 -6.35
C LEU A 108 -4.81 8.27 -5.36
N ARG A 109 -4.68 9.59 -5.55
CA ARG A 109 -3.83 10.45 -4.71
C ARG A 109 -4.35 10.55 -3.28
N ASP A 110 -5.66 10.69 -3.10
CA ASP A 110 -6.28 10.78 -1.77
C ASP A 110 -6.04 9.49 -0.96
N ILE A 111 -6.13 8.32 -1.59
CA ILE A 111 -5.86 7.05 -0.93
C ILE A 111 -4.36 6.89 -0.63
N GLU A 112 -3.50 7.28 -1.56
CA GLU A 112 -2.04 7.27 -1.38
C GLU A 112 -1.61 8.07 -0.15
N ILE A 113 -2.11 9.31 -0.02
CA ILE A 113 -1.80 10.19 1.11
C ILE A 113 -2.22 9.55 2.43
N ARG A 114 -3.42 8.97 2.49
CA ARG A 114 -3.93 8.30 3.70
C ARG A 114 -3.09 7.07 4.07
N LEU A 115 -2.67 6.27 3.09
CA LEU A 115 -1.80 5.12 3.33
C LEU A 115 -0.41 5.55 3.84
N ARG A 116 0.18 6.61 3.26
CA ARG A 116 1.46 7.16 3.71
C ARG A 116 1.36 7.75 5.12
N ALA A 117 0.29 8.48 5.43
CA ALA A 117 0.05 9.01 6.76
C ALA A 117 -0.10 7.88 7.80
N ALA A 118 -0.81 6.81 7.46
CA ALA A 118 -0.90 5.62 8.32
C ALA A 118 0.45 4.92 8.51
N ALA A 119 1.29 4.85 7.47
CA ALA A 119 2.64 4.31 7.55
C ALA A 119 3.57 5.15 8.46
N GLN A 120 3.44 6.47 8.42
CA GLN A 120 4.17 7.38 9.30
C GLN A 120 3.73 7.21 10.75
N ALA A 121 2.41 7.22 10.99
CA ALA A 121 1.83 7.00 12.31
C ALA A 121 2.25 5.64 12.92
N ALA A 122 2.27 4.57 12.11
CA ALA A 122 2.74 3.26 12.54
C ALA A 122 4.19 3.29 13.05
N ARG A 123 5.06 4.11 12.45
CA ARG A 123 6.45 4.28 12.89
C ARG A 123 6.61 5.18 14.11
N GLY A 124 5.52 5.71 14.66
CA GLY A 124 5.56 6.74 15.70
C GLY A 124 6.06 8.09 15.19
N LEU A 125 6.08 8.30 13.88
CA LEU A 125 6.33 9.61 13.28
C LEU A 125 5.00 10.37 13.28
N VAL A 126 4.96 11.52 13.94
CA VAL A 126 3.79 12.42 13.92
C VAL A 126 3.54 12.82 12.46
N PRO A 127 2.31 12.67 11.92
CA PRO A 127 1.98 13.17 10.60
C PRO A 127 2.27 14.67 10.58
N LEU A 128 2.99 15.16 9.57
CA LEU A 128 3.08 16.59 9.33
C LEU A 128 1.65 17.11 9.20
N GLU A 129 1.22 17.89 10.19
CA GLU A 129 -0.08 18.57 10.19
C GLU A 129 -0.23 19.26 8.84
N THR A 130 -1.13 18.74 8.01
CA THR A 130 -1.54 19.42 6.79
C THR A 130 -2.93 19.97 7.09
N PRO A 131 -3.08 21.30 7.24
CA PRO A 131 -4.39 21.90 7.38
C PRO A 131 -5.06 21.84 6.00
N TRP A 132 -6.15 21.10 5.91
CA TRP A 132 -7.22 21.35 4.95
C TRP A 132 -8.53 20.83 5.52
#